data_AF-A0A4Q3VBS8-F1
#
_entry.id   AF-A0A4Q3VBS8-F1
#
_cell.length_a   1.000
_cell.length_b   1.000
_cell.length_c   1.000
_cell.angle_alpha   90.00
_cell.angle_beta   90.00
_cell.angle_gamma   90.00
#
_symmetry.space_group_name_H-M   'P 1'
#
loop_
_entity.id
_entity.type
_entity.pdbx_description
1 polymer ?
#
loop_
_entity_poly.entity_id
_entity_poly.type
_entity_poly.pdbx_seq_one_letter_code
_entity_poly.pdbx_strand_id
1 'polypeptide(L)'
;NDNATPLYIAIGADNKLSSTGAFDGSAQPFIFNPGITRFEVPFSGTTLKWELKTYNSSQKTATSSSASSTSSRCASGKLDITSLPPADELEGEEWTAFPNPAIRTISILTGDDFPEDFIIYNLAGKQFRAPLIESGNGRVVIDISKLARGMYYVRFNKGGRPVKFIRQ
;
A
#
# COMPACT_ATOMS: atom_id res chain seq x y z
N ASN A 1 2.56 -6.88 -19.72
CA ASN A 1 2.73 -7.47 -21.05
C ASN A 1 1.68 -8.54 -21.17
N ASP A 2 0.57 -8.24 -21.82
CA ASP A 2 -0.57 -9.16 -21.89
C ASP A 2 -0.44 -10.12 -23.07
N ASN A 3 0.64 -10.01 -23.85
CA ASN A 3 0.97 -10.96 -24.90
C ASN A 3 1.45 -12.28 -24.30
N ALA A 4 1.19 -13.38 -25.02
CA ALA A 4 1.66 -14.71 -24.66
C ALA A 4 3.18 -14.91 -24.86
N THR A 5 3.84 -13.99 -25.56
CA THR A 5 5.27 -14.06 -25.87
C THR A 5 6.08 -12.94 -25.20
N PRO A 6 7.35 -13.19 -24.86
CA PRO A 6 8.26 -12.15 -24.40
C PRO A 6 8.46 -11.09 -25.48
N LEU A 7 8.44 -9.82 -25.07
CA LEU A 7 8.71 -8.69 -25.95
C LEU A 7 10.11 -8.16 -25.66
N TYR A 8 10.93 -8.05 -26.69
CA TYR A 8 12.26 -7.45 -26.61
C TYR A 8 12.21 -5.98 -27.04
N ILE A 9 12.64 -5.07 -26.17
CA ILE A 9 12.74 -3.63 -26.46
C ILE A 9 14.07 -3.14 -25.92
N ALA A 10 15.02 -2.94 -26.84
CA ALA A 10 16.35 -2.45 -26.50
C ALA A 10 16.28 -1.10 -25.79
N ILE A 11 17.20 -0.89 -24.84
CA ILE A 11 17.37 0.41 -24.18
C ILE A 11 17.74 1.45 -25.25
N GLY A 12 16.98 2.53 -25.33
CA GLY A 12 17.08 3.50 -26.41
C GLY A 12 15.87 4.42 -26.48
N ALA A 13 15.58 4.97 -27.67
CA ALA A 13 14.51 5.96 -27.85
C ALA A 13 13.10 5.46 -27.47
N ASP A 14 12.87 4.15 -27.56
CA ASP A 14 11.60 3.49 -27.25
C ASP A 14 11.59 2.82 -25.85
N ASN A 15 12.72 2.83 -25.11
CA ASN A 15 12.82 2.33 -23.73
C ASN A 15 13.93 3.11 -23.01
N LYS A 16 13.57 4.24 -22.39
CA LYS A 16 14.52 5.24 -21.91
C LYS A 16 14.27 5.64 -20.47
N LEU A 17 15.32 5.57 -19.64
CA LEU A 17 15.39 6.33 -18.39
C LEU A 17 16.06 7.70 -18.65
N SER A 18 15.50 8.75 -18.06
CA SER A 18 16.03 10.10 -18.14
C SER A 18 15.85 10.85 -16.82
N SER A 19 16.87 11.59 -16.39
CA SER A 19 16.81 12.46 -15.22
C SER A 19 17.75 13.65 -15.40
N THR A 20 17.51 14.73 -14.65
CA THR A 20 18.45 15.86 -14.51
C THR A 20 19.50 15.62 -13.42
N GLY A 21 19.36 14.57 -12.61
CA GLY A 21 20.36 14.17 -11.60
C GLY A 21 20.86 12.75 -11.80
N ALA A 22 21.63 12.26 -10.83
CA ALA A 22 22.26 10.93 -10.90
C ALA A 22 21.25 9.81 -10.66
N PHE A 23 21.36 8.73 -11.43
CA PHE A 23 20.56 7.51 -11.25
C PHE A 23 21.35 6.28 -11.67
N ASP A 24 20.97 5.12 -11.12
CA ASP A 24 21.50 3.81 -11.51
C ASP A 24 20.47 3.05 -12.35
N GLY A 25 20.65 3.12 -13.67
CA GLY A 25 19.79 2.45 -14.65
C GLY A 25 20.20 1.01 -14.98
N SER A 26 21.15 0.41 -14.26
CA SER A 26 21.68 -0.93 -14.58
C SER A 26 20.61 -2.04 -14.57
N ALA A 27 19.56 -1.87 -13.77
CA ALA A 27 18.44 -2.80 -13.66
C ALA A 27 17.30 -2.54 -14.67
N GLN A 28 17.47 -1.61 -15.62
CA GLN A 28 16.43 -1.30 -16.61
C GLN A 28 16.13 -2.53 -17.48
N PRO A 29 14.87 -3.00 -17.54
CA PRO A 29 14.51 -4.18 -18.33
C PRO A 29 14.54 -3.86 -19.83
N PHE A 30 15.03 -4.82 -20.61
CA PHE A 30 14.98 -4.79 -22.08
C PHE A 30 14.26 -6.02 -22.67
N ILE A 31 13.89 -6.98 -21.80
CA ILE A 31 13.01 -8.12 -22.11
C ILE A 31 11.82 -8.06 -21.16
N PHE A 32 10.61 -8.10 -21.72
CA PHE A 32 9.35 -8.05 -21.00
C PHE A 32 8.61 -9.37 -21.16
N ASN A 33 8.73 -10.24 -20.16
CA ASN A 33 7.98 -11.51 -20.11
C ASN A 33 6.47 -11.26 -20.00
N PRO A 34 5.62 -12.23 -20.40
CA PRO A 34 4.19 -12.17 -20.14
C PRO A 34 3.88 -11.86 -18.66
N GLY A 35 2.91 -10.99 -18.41
CA GLY A 35 2.54 -10.50 -17.09
C GLY A 35 3.20 -9.18 -16.70
N ILE A 36 3.45 -9.00 -15.40
CA ILE A 36 3.92 -7.74 -14.81
C ILE A 36 5.45 -7.76 -14.67
N THR A 37 6.13 -6.78 -15.27
CA THR A 37 7.56 -6.54 -15.06
C THR A 37 7.73 -5.44 -14.01
N ARG A 38 8.60 -5.68 -13.02
CA ARG A 38 8.96 -4.71 -11.96
C ARG A 38 10.48 -4.59 -11.92
N PHE A 39 10.97 -3.37 -11.72
CA PHE A 39 12.39 -3.09 -11.52
C PHE A 39 12.54 -1.87 -10.62
N GLU A 40 13.72 -1.73 -10.03
CA GLU A 40 14.06 -0.66 -9.11
C GLU A 40 15.18 0.19 -9.70
N VAL A 41 15.11 1.51 -9.48
CA VAL A 41 16.10 2.47 -9.99
C VAL A 41 16.49 3.40 -8.84
N PRO A 42 17.65 3.18 -8.20
CA PRO A 42 18.24 4.15 -7.27
C PRO A 42 18.48 5.48 -7.99
N PHE A 43 18.07 6.60 -7.40
CA PHE A 43 18.24 7.93 -7.99
C PHE A 43 18.42 9.02 -6.91
N SER A 44 19.01 10.15 -7.29
CA SER A 44 19.37 11.25 -6.38
C SER A 44 18.20 12.10 -5.87
N GLY A 45 16.95 11.68 -6.09
CA GLY A 45 15.75 12.42 -5.69
C GLY A 45 15.29 13.50 -6.69
N THR A 46 16.09 13.82 -7.70
CA THR A 46 15.66 14.66 -8.83
C THR A 46 14.68 13.91 -9.72
N THR A 47 13.82 14.61 -10.47
CA THR A 47 12.83 13.98 -11.34
C THR A 47 13.48 12.94 -12.26
N LEU A 48 13.08 11.68 -12.09
CA LEU A 48 13.44 10.53 -12.91
C LEU A 48 12.21 10.18 -13.74
N LYS A 49 12.38 10.04 -15.05
CA LYS A 49 11.33 9.68 -15.99
C LYS A 49 11.74 8.43 -16.76
N TRP A 50 10.89 7.42 -16.71
CA TRP A 50 10.97 6.25 -17.59
C TRP A 50 9.92 6.37 -18.68
N GLU A 51 10.33 6.19 -19.93
CA GLU A 51 9.46 6.16 -21.10
C GLU A 51 9.61 4.81 -21.82
N LEU A 52 8.49 4.13 -22.00
CA LEU A 52 8.40 2.89 -22.76
C LEU A 52 7.41 3.08 -23.91
N LYS A 53 7.85 2.85 -25.15
CA LYS A 53 7.03 2.90 -26.36
C LYS A 53 6.94 1.49 -26.92
N THR A 54 5.73 0.98 -27.02
CA THR A 54 5.43 -0.34 -27.57
C THR A 54 4.49 -0.20 -28.77
N TYR A 55 4.45 -1.21 -29.63
CA TYR A 55 3.46 -1.27 -30.71
C TYR A 55 2.24 -2.04 -30.23
N ASN A 56 1.06 -1.43 -30.33
CA ASN A 56 -0.22 -2.12 -30.31
C ASN A 56 -0.72 -2.22 -31.76
N SER A 57 -0.50 -3.38 -32.39
CA SER A 57 -0.73 -3.61 -33.81
C SER A 57 0.06 -2.62 -34.71
N SER A 58 -0.57 -1.58 -35.25
CA SER A 58 0.05 -0.57 -36.11
C SER A 58 0.24 0.80 -35.43
N GLN A 59 -0.16 0.94 -34.16
CA GLN A 59 -0.08 2.19 -33.41
C GLN A 59 0.98 2.09 -32.30
N LYS A 60 1.86 3.10 -32.19
CA LYS A 60 2.78 3.19 -31.06
C LYS A 60 2.03 3.70 -29.82
N THR A 61 2.01 2.92 -28.76
CA THR A 61 1.53 3.30 -27.42
C THR A 61 2.72 3.65 -26.53
N ALA A 62 2.65 4.76 -25.82
CA ALA A 62 3.67 5.20 -24.88
C ALA A 62 3.15 5.15 -23.44
N THR A 63 3.88 4.49 -22.56
CA THR A 63 3.67 4.56 -21.10
C THR A 63 4.84 5.30 -20.50
N SER A 64 4.56 6.28 -19.65
CA SER A 64 5.61 7.00 -18.92
C SER A 64 5.35 6.94 -17.42
N SER A 65 6.43 6.87 -16.64
CA SER A 65 6.38 6.92 -15.19
C SER A 65 7.42 7.93 -14.71
N SER A 66 7.02 8.80 -13.79
CA SER A 66 7.88 9.85 -13.23
C SER A 66 7.95 9.72 -11.72
N ALA A 67 9.14 9.83 -11.16
CA ALA A 67 9.40 9.80 -9.73
C ALA A 67 10.29 10.97 -9.34
N SER A 68 10.03 11.59 -8.19
CA SER A 68 10.89 12.62 -7.58
C SER A 68 10.92 12.42 -6.06
N SER A 69 11.87 13.05 -5.37
CA SER A 69 11.93 13.05 -3.90
C SER A 69 10.68 13.66 -3.25
N THR A 70 9.97 14.52 -3.99
CA THR A 70 8.70 15.15 -3.58
C THR A 70 7.47 14.44 -4.13
N SER A 71 7.62 13.44 -5.00
CA SER A 71 6.49 12.70 -5.53
C SER A 71 5.79 11.93 -4.41
N SER A 72 4.46 11.90 -4.45
CA SER A 72 3.66 11.10 -3.53
C SER A 72 4.14 9.65 -3.62
N ARG A 73 4.91 9.23 -2.62
CA ARG A 73 5.37 7.85 -2.53
C ARG A 73 4.11 7.00 -2.42
N CYS A 74 4.00 5.94 -3.22
CA CYS A 74 2.97 4.91 -2.96
C CYS A 74 3.06 4.60 -1.48
N ALA A 75 1.97 4.78 -0.74
CA ALA A 75 1.95 4.62 0.70
C ALA A 75 2.24 3.16 1.03
N SER A 76 3.52 2.80 1.10
CA SER A 76 3.99 1.53 1.63
C SER A 76 3.78 1.57 3.13
N GLY A 77 2.52 1.44 3.56
CA GLY A 77 2.11 1.22 4.95
C GLY A 77 2.78 2.10 6.00
N LYS A 78 3.22 3.32 5.65
CA LYS A 78 3.76 4.28 6.60
C LYS A 78 2.68 5.29 6.90
N LEU A 79 2.23 5.24 8.16
CA LEU A 79 1.33 6.20 8.77
C LEU A 79 2.01 7.57 8.75
N ASP A 80 1.47 8.53 7.99
CA ASP A 80 1.69 9.94 8.28
C ASP A 80 0.75 10.30 9.44
N ILE A 81 1.31 10.34 10.65
CA ILE A 81 0.59 10.70 11.90
C ILE A 81 0.32 12.22 11.95
N THR A 82 0.82 13.00 11.00
CA THR A 82 0.83 14.47 11.04
C THR A 82 -0.23 15.17 10.20
N SER A 83 -1.08 14.44 9.46
CA SER A 83 -2.26 15.04 8.82
C SER A 83 -3.52 14.34 9.33
N LEU A 84 -3.93 14.67 10.55
CA LEU A 84 -5.34 14.54 10.92
C LEU A 84 -6.06 15.69 10.20
N PRO A 85 -6.96 15.42 9.24
CA PRO A 85 -7.89 16.44 8.78
C PRO A 85 -8.73 16.88 9.98
N PRO A 86 -9.16 18.16 10.06
CA PRO A 86 -10.20 18.56 10.98
C PRO A 86 -11.42 17.63 10.83
N ALA A 87 -12.05 17.31 11.95
CA ALA A 87 -13.01 16.22 12.11
C ALA A 87 -14.29 16.29 11.25
N ASP A 88 -14.45 17.35 10.45
CA ASP A 88 -15.70 17.65 9.72
C ASP A 88 -15.71 17.21 8.24
N GLU A 89 -14.63 16.64 7.67
CA GLU A 89 -14.58 16.30 6.23
C GLU A 89 -14.10 14.88 5.93
N LEU A 90 -14.59 13.87 6.65
CA LEU A 90 -14.29 12.47 6.33
C LEU A 90 -15.56 11.63 6.24
N GLU A 91 -16.14 11.50 5.06
CA GLU A 91 -17.16 10.48 4.79
C GLU A 91 -16.52 9.07 4.86
N GLY A 92 -16.87 8.31 5.88
CA GLY A 92 -16.47 6.91 6.06
C GLY A 92 -16.98 6.36 7.39
N GLU A 93 -17.58 5.17 7.35
CA GLU A 93 -18.18 4.47 8.50
C GLU A 93 -17.26 4.47 9.74
N GLU A 94 -17.78 4.99 10.85
CA GLU A 94 -17.06 5.13 12.10
C GLU A 94 -17.06 3.81 12.89
N TRP A 95 -16.03 2.99 12.68
CA TRP A 95 -15.90 1.73 13.40
C TRP A 95 -15.34 1.93 14.80
N THR A 96 -15.94 1.27 15.79
CA THR A 96 -15.58 1.40 17.21
C THR A 96 -15.06 0.08 17.76
N ALA A 97 -14.00 0.14 18.58
CA ALA A 97 -13.43 -1.02 19.25
C ALA A 97 -13.76 -1.03 20.74
N PHE A 98 -14.17 -2.19 21.24
CA PHE A 98 -14.46 -2.42 22.65
C PHE A 98 -14.14 -3.85 23.09
N PRO A 99 -13.75 -4.07 24.36
CA PRO A 99 -13.45 -3.05 25.35
C PRO A 99 -12.17 -2.29 24.97
N ASN A 100 -12.10 -1.00 25.32
CA ASN A 100 -10.87 -0.21 25.21
C ASN A 100 -10.72 0.58 26.51
N PRO A 101 -9.77 0.24 27.40
CA PRO A 101 -8.66 -0.69 27.21
C PRO A 101 -9.03 -2.19 27.18
N ALA A 102 -8.22 -3.01 26.51
CA ALA A 102 -8.47 -4.41 26.20
C ALA A 102 -7.41 -5.36 26.77
N ILE A 103 -7.84 -6.52 27.29
CA ILE A 103 -6.96 -7.47 28.00
C ILE A 103 -6.65 -8.75 27.18
N ARG A 104 -7.63 -9.32 26.48
CA ARG A 104 -7.40 -10.57 25.72
C ARG A 104 -8.02 -10.52 24.34
N THR A 105 -9.17 -9.89 24.22
CA THR A 105 -9.92 -9.79 22.99
C THR A 105 -10.40 -8.37 22.78
N ILE A 106 -10.55 -7.98 21.52
CA ILE A 106 -11.26 -6.78 21.10
C ILE A 106 -12.40 -7.19 20.17
N SER A 107 -13.51 -6.50 20.31
CA SER A 107 -14.64 -6.54 19.40
C SER A 107 -14.70 -5.22 18.66
N ILE A 108 -14.78 -5.27 17.34
CA ILE A 108 -14.94 -4.09 16.49
C ILE A 108 -16.33 -4.17 15.89
N LEU A 109 -17.14 -3.13 16.07
CA LEU A 109 -18.36 -2.98 15.29
C LEU A 109 -17.98 -2.44 13.94
N THR A 110 -18.21 -3.29 12.96
CA THR A 110 -18.15 -2.96 11.55
C THR A 110 -19.60 -2.97 11.09
N GLY A 111 -20.03 -2.03 10.24
CA GLY A 111 -21.40 -2.05 9.71
C GLY A 111 -21.70 -3.32 8.90
N ASP A 112 -22.66 -3.23 7.97
CA ASP A 112 -23.07 -4.37 7.13
C ASP A 112 -21.95 -4.90 6.21
N ASP A 113 -20.88 -4.13 5.98
CA ASP A 113 -19.78 -4.54 5.11
C ASP A 113 -18.65 -5.19 5.91
N PHE A 114 -18.44 -6.47 5.68
CA PHE A 114 -17.48 -7.29 6.40
C PHE A 114 -16.11 -7.31 5.69
N PRO A 115 -15.03 -6.82 6.34
CA PRO A 115 -13.67 -6.97 5.84
C PRO A 115 -13.05 -8.31 6.29
N GLU A 116 -12.79 -9.18 5.31
CA GLU A 116 -12.14 -10.49 5.51
C GLU A 116 -10.70 -10.41 6.02
N ASP A 117 -10.02 -9.28 5.76
CA ASP A 117 -8.62 -9.08 6.12
C ASP A 117 -8.40 -7.80 6.94
N PHE A 118 -7.66 -7.96 8.05
CA PHE A 118 -7.20 -6.87 8.91
C PHE A 118 -5.72 -6.99 9.26
N ILE A 119 -5.11 -5.85 9.59
CA ILE A 119 -3.72 -5.76 10.05
C ILE A 119 -3.68 -4.84 11.28
N ILE A 120 -2.95 -5.27 12.31
CA ILE A 120 -2.74 -4.50 13.53
C ILE A 120 -1.36 -3.83 13.48
N TYR A 121 -1.28 -2.57 13.88
CA TYR A 121 -0.05 -1.79 13.95
C TYR A 121 0.13 -1.23 15.35
N ASN A 122 1.36 -1.17 15.86
CA ASN A 122 1.68 -0.39 17.05
C ASN A 122 2.07 1.05 16.70
N LEU A 123 2.34 1.89 17.70
CA LEU A 123 2.81 3.27 17.52
C LEU A 123 4.10 3.40 16.69
N ALA A 124 4.95 2.37 16.69
CA ALA A 124 6.18 2.35 15.88
C ALA A 124 5.94 1.88 14.43
N GLY A 125 4.69 1.60 14.05
CA GLY A 125 4.33 1.07 12.72
C GLY A 125 4.66 -0.41 12.53
N LYS A 126 5.06 -1.14 13.59
CA LYS A 126 5.31 -2.58 13.52
C LYS A 126 3.98 -3.32 13.33
N GLN A 127 3.95 -4.16 12.30
CA GLN A 127 2.77 -4.96 11.94
C GLN A 127 2.69 -6.22 12.80
N PHE A 128 1.48 -6.53 13.26
CA PHE A 128 1.14 -7.75 13.97
C PHE A 128 -0.01 -8.44 13.27
N ARG A 129 0.14 -9.74 13.05
CA ARG A 129 -0.96 -10.62 12.65
C ARG A 129 -1.56 -11.24 13.90
N ALA A 130 -2.83 -10.98 14.12
CA ALA A 130 -3.62 -11.59 15.19
C ALA A 130 -4.64 -12.55 14.57
N PRO A 131 -4.94 -13.68 15.22
CA PRO A 131 -5.97 -14.57 14.73
C PRO A 131 -7.35 -13.94 14.93
N LEU A 132 -8.18 -14.07 13.89
CA LEU A 132 -9.60 -13.77 13.96
C LEU A 132 -10.29 -14.88 14.76
N ILE A 133 -11.02 -14.52 15.82
CA ILE A 133 -11.78 -15.49 16.63
C ILE A 133 -13.15 -15.69 16.00
N GLU A 134 -13.84 -14.59 15.70
CA GLU A 134 -15.20 -14.60 15.20
C GLU A 134 -15.42 -13.44 14.26
N SER A 135 -16.17 -13.70 13.19
CA SER A 135 -16.73 -12.65 12.38
C SER A 135 -18.13 -12.99 11.88
N GLY A 136 -19.07 -12.11 12.19
CA GLY A 136 -20.46 -12.19 11.75
C GLY A 136 -21.29 -11.06 12.36
N ASN A 137 -22.42 -10.74 11.71
CA ASN A 137 -23.43 -9.78 12.19
C ASN A 137 -22.86 -8.39 12.58
N GLY A 138 -22.00 -7.82 11.75
CA GLY A 138 -21.41 -6.49 12.01
C GLY A 138 -20.44 -6.45 13.21
N ARG A 139 -19.90 -7.60 13.61
CA ARG A 139 -18.91 -7.69 14.70
C ARG A 139 -17.72 -8.54 14.30
N VAL A 140 -16.53 -7.99 14.53
CA VAL A 140 -15.24 -8.66 14.36
C VAL A 140 -14.62 -8.87 15.74
N VAL A 141 -14.31 -10.10 16.13
CA VAL A 141 -13.63 -10.40 17.39
C VAL A 141 -12.21 -10.88 17.12
N ILE A 142 -11.23 -10.17 17.66
CA ILE A 142 -9.80 -10.41 17.43
C ILE A 142 -9.12 -10.80 18.74
N ASP A 143 -8.27 -11.83 18.71
CA ASP A 143 -7.41 -12.20 19.83
C ASP A 143 -6.15 -11.33 19.87
N ILE A 144 -6.00 -10.55 20.95
CA ILE A 144 -4.85 -9.68 21.19
C ILE A 144 -3.97 -10.18 22.34
N SER A 145 -4.20 -11.41 22.81
CA SER A 145 -3.45 -12.02 23.93
C SER A 145 -1.93 -12.05 23.68
N LYS A 146 -1.52 -12.20 22.42
CA LYS A 146 -0.11 -12.24 22.00
C LYS A 146 0.53 -10.85 21.81
N LEU A 147 -0.25 -9.76 21.95
CA LEU A 147 0.26 -8.40 21.85
C LEU A 147 0.79 -7.93 23.21
N ALA A 148 1.92 -7.23 23.18
CA ALA A 148 2.47 -6.55 24.35
C ALA A 148 1.57 -5.39 24.79
N ARG A 149 1.71 -4.93 26.04
CA ARG A 149 0.99 -3.77 26.54
C ARG A 149 1.35 -2.52 25.73
N GLY A 150 0.36 -1.76 25.29
CA GLY A 150 0.61 -0.59 24.44
C GLY A 150 -0.59 -0.16 23.60
N MET A 151 -0.39 0.88 22.81
CA MET A 151 -1.41 1.41 21.90
C MET A 151 -1.27 0.79 20.51
N TYR A 152 -2.41 0.43 19.93
CA TYR A 152 -2.51 -0.25 18.65
C TYR A 152 -3.60 0.35 17.77
N TYR A 153 -3.44 0.17 16.46
CA TYR A 153 -4.39 0.55 15.41
C TYR A 153 -4.72 -0.68 14.59
N VAL A 154 -6.01 -0.94 14.38
CA VAL A 154 -6.49 -1.98 13.44
C VAL A 154 -6.89 -1.30 12.15
N ARG A 155 -6.37 -1.78 11.03
CA ARG A 155 -6.77 -1.37 9.69
C ARG A 155 -7.33 -2.56 8.95
N PHE A 156 -8.41 -2.34 8.22
CA PHE A 156 -9.02 -3.34 7.38
C PHE A 156 -8.76 -3.04 5.90
N ASN A 157 -8.70 -4.09 5.07
CA ASN A 157 -8.32 -3.95 3.66
C ASN A 157 -9.42 -3.34 2.78
N LYS A 158 -10.71 -3.47 3.14
CA LYS A 158 -11.85 -2.98 2.34
C LYS A 158 -12.16 -1.47 2.50
N GLY A 159 -11.22 -0.68 3.01
CA GLY A 159 -11.53 0.69 3.41
C GLY A 159 -12.17 0.73 4.80
N GLY A 160 -12.30 1.93 5.36
CA GLY A 160 -12.68 2.14 6.76
C GLY A 160 -11.58 2.84 7.56
N ARG A 161 -11.98 3.65 8.55
CA ARG A 161 -11.06 4.38 9.40
C ARG A 161 -10.26 3.40 10.27
N PRO A 162 -8.95 3.64 10.51
CA PRO A 162 -8.19 2.80 11.42
C PRO A 162 -8.73 2.91 12.84
N VAL A 163 -9.06 1.79 13.45
CA VAL A 163 -9.65 1.75 14.79
C VAL A 163 -8.54 1.67 15.84
N LYS A 164 -8.50 2.64 16.75
CA LYS A 164 -7.51 2.69 17.83
C LYS A 164 -8.00 1.90 19.05
N PHE A 165 -7.10 1.12 19.65
CA PHE A 165 -7.33 0.47 20.94
C PHE A 165 -6.06 0.43 21.81
N ILE A 166 -6.23 0.24 23.11
CA ILE A 166 -5.15 0.15 24.11
C ILE A 166 -5.14 -1.26 24.68
N ARG A 167 -3.98 -1.93 24.65
CA ARG A 167 -3.72 -3.25 25.24
C ARG A 167 -3.14 -3.09 26.65
N GLN A 168 -3.76 -3.72 27.66
CA GLN A 168 -3.35 -3.64 29.08
C GLN A 168 -2.76 -4.89 29.71
#